data_AF-A0A0M4G9X3-F1
#
_entry.id   AF-A0A0M4G9X3-F1
#
_cell.length_a   1.000
_cell.length_b   1.000
_cell.length_c   1.000
_cell.angle_alpha   90.00
_cell.angle_beta   90.00
_cell.angle_gamma   90.00
#
_symmetry.space_group_name_H-M   'P 1'
#
loop_
_entity.id
_entity.type
_entity.pdbx_description
1 polymer ?
#
loop_
_entity_poly.entity_id
_entity_poly.type
_entity_poly.pdbx_seq_one_letter_code
_entity_poly.pdbx_strand_id
1 'polypeptide(L)'
;MRQNVISNNIANAETPGFKSKSVVFEDILKQKLSNQTNFVGNRSDSRHVIIGNSPGIPQPFAVENRGTTMQNNENNVDLDEQMSSLSKNALWYNTLTSQLSSEFQKLSIAIKGRV
;
A
#
# COMPACT_ATOMS: atom_id res chain seq x y z
N MET A 1 -7.16 1.70 -0.45
CA MET A 1 -7.11 1.49 1.01
C MET A 1 -6.41 2.63 1.74
N ARG A 2 -5.15 2.97 1.44
CA ARG A 2 -4.43 4.07 2.09
C ARG A 2 -5.18 5.41 2.03
N GLN A 3 -5.66 5.78 0.85
CA GLN A 3 -6.49 6.97 0.64
C GLN A 3 -7.68 7.02 1.62
N ASN A 4 -8.44 5.93 1.72
CA ASN A 4 -9.62 5.86 2.58
C ASN A 4 -9.26 5.99 4.06
N VAL A 5 -8.13 5.41 4.49
CA VAL A 5 -7.64 5.51 5.87
C VAL A 5 -7.24 6.95 6.21
N ILE A 6 -6.52 7.62 5.30
CA ILE A 6 -6.15 9.03 5.48
C ILE A 6 -7.40 9.92 5.51
N SER A 7 -8.34 9.72 4.59
CA SER A 7 -9.62 10.45 4.58
C SER A 7 -10.43 10.21 5.85
N ASN A 8 -10.42 8.99 6.41
CA ASN A 8 -11.08 8.69 7.68
C ASN A 8 -10.42 9.40 8.86
N ASN A 9 -9.08 9.47 8.88
CA ASN A 9 -8.36 10.24 9.90
C ASN A 9 -8.70 11.73 9.80
N ILE A 10 -8.66 12.33 8.60
CA ILE A 10 -9.00 13.74 8.37
C ILE A 10 -10.44 14.04 8.83
N ALA A 11 -11.39 13.18 8.49
CA ALA A 11 -12.80 13.35 8.87
C ALA A 11 -13.03 13.31 10.39
N ASN A 12 -12.18 12.60 11.13
CA ASN A 12 -12.27 12.46 12.59
C ASN A 12 -11.19 13.26 13.33
N ALA A 13 -10.51 14.20 12.65
CA ALA A 13 -9.44 15.01 13.23
C ALA A 13 -9.90 15.87 14.42
N GLU A 14 -11.19 16.20 14.50
CA GLU A 14 -11.79 16.95 15.61
C GLU A 14 -12.62 16.07 16.56
N THR A 15 -12.68 14.74 16.33
CA THR A 15 -13.46 13.83 17.16
C THR A 15 -12.71 13.47 18.45
N PRO A 16 -13.24 13.79 19.64
CA PRO A 16 -12.59 13.44 20.90
C PRO A 16 -12.37 11.92 21.03
N GLY A 17 -11.21 11.51 21.57
CA GLY A 17 -10.85 10.10 21.76
C GLY A 17 -10.51 9.31 20.49
N PHE A 18 -10.52 9.92 19.30
CA PHE A 18 -10.20 9.23 18.06
C PHE A 18 -8.70 8.86 17.97
N LYS A 19 -8.41 7.67 17.45
CA LYS A 19 -7.04 7.18 17.22
C LYS A 19 -6.76 7.04 15.73
N SER A 20 -5.69 7.68 15.27
CA SER A 20 -5.22 7.63 13.90
C SER A 20 -4.92 6.20 13.46
N LYS A 21 -5.31 5.88 12.23
CA LYS A 21 -5.07 4.58 11.60
C LYS A 21 -4.05 4.72 10.49
N SER A 22 -3.17 3.74 10.33
CA SER A 22 -2.19 3.70 9.24
C SER A 22 -2.17 2.34 8.55
N VAL A 23 -1.87 2.31 7.25
CA VAL A 23 -1.79 1.08 6.47
C VAL A 23 -0.34 0.59 6.44
N VAL A 24 -0.09 -0.61 6.99
CA VAL A 24 1.26 -1.20 7.16
C VAL A 24 1.56 -2.19 6.02
N PHE A 25 1.28 -1.82 4.77
CA PHE A 25 1.40 -2.75 3.65
C PHE A 25 2.85 -2.99 3.23
N GLU A 26 3.66 -1.94 3.18
CA GLU A 26 5.04 -1.98 2.66
C GLU A 26 5.93 -2.86 3.50
N ASP A 27 5.79 -2.81 4.83
CA ASP A 27 6.62 -3.62 5.73
C ASP A 27 6.25 -5.11 5.62
N ILE A 28 4.96 -5.42 5.51
CA ILE A 28 4.49 -6.79 5.25
C ILE A 28 4.98 -7.28 3.89
N LEU A 29 4.87 -6.43 2.85
CA LEU A 29 5.33 -6.77 1.52
C LEU A 29 6.84 -7.02 1.49
N LYS A 30 7.63 -6.14 2.11
CA LYS A 30 9.08 -6.31 2.24
C LYS A 30 9.43 -7.57 3.01
N GLN A 31 8.76 -7.85 4.12
CA GLN A 31 8.97 -9.06 4.92
C GLN A 31 8.64 -10.33 4.11
N LYS A 32 7.61 -10.30 3.26
CA LYS A 32 7.28 -11.44 2.40
C LYS A 32 8.28 -11.58 1.25
N LEU A 33 8.70 -10.49 0.63
CA LEU A 33 9.68 -10.48 -0.46
C LEU A 33 11.07 -10.91 0.02
N SER A 34 11.52 -10.48 1.21
CA SER A 34 12.80 -10.89 1.78
C SER A 34 12.84 -12.38 2.15
N ASN A 35 11.67 -12.98 2.41
CA ASN A 35 11.52 -14.41 2.65
C ASN A 35 11.27 -15.23 1.37
N GLN A 36 11.25 -14.61 0.18
CA GLN A 36 11.13 -15.29 -1.12
C GLN A 36 12.47 -15.79 -1.67
N THR A 37 13.28 -16.45 -0.84
CA THR A 37 14.46 -17.19 -1.32
C THR A 37 14.09 -18.46 -2.08
N ASN A 38 12.82 -18.87 -2.05
CA ASN A 38 12.33 -20.08 -2.69
C ASN A 38 11.45 -19.75 -3.90
N PHE A 39 11.77 -20.34 -5.05
CA PHE A 39 10.93 -20.33 -6.24
C PHE A 39 9.57 -20.97 -5.92
N VAL A 40 8.49 -20.22 -6.12
CA VAL A 40 7.11 -20.68 -5.90
C VAL A 40 6.39 -20.73 -7.25
N GLY A 41 5.82 -21.88 -7.59
CA GLY A 41 4.95 -22.04 -8.75
C GLY A 41 3.54 -21.53 -8.45
N ASN A 42 2.94 -20.82 -9.41
CA ASN A 42 1.53 -20.43 -9.33
C ASN A 42 0.65 -21.66 -9.62
N ARG A 43 -0.23 -22.02 -8.68
CA ARG A 43 -1.19 -23.13 -8.83
C ARG A 43 -2.54 -22.58 -9.28
N SER A 44 -2.81 -22.68 -10.57
CA SER A 44 -4.13 -22.36 -11.14
C SER A 44 -5.13 -23.53 -11.06
N ASP A 45 -4.65 -24.78 -10.98
CA ASP A 45 -5.48 -25.99 -10.93
C ASP A 45 -5.10 -26.88 -9.75
N SER A 46 -6.11 -27.54 -9.16
CA SER A 46 -5.91 -28.47 -8.04
C SER A 46 -5.08 -29.71 -8.41
N ARG A 47 -4.85 -29.98 -9.70
CA ARG A 47 -4.02 -31.10 -10.17
C ARG A 47 -2.54 -30.74 -10.42
N HIS A 48 -2.15 -29.47 -10.33
CA HIS A 48 -0.75 -29.08 -10.53
C HIS A 48 0.16 -29.49 -9.37
N VAL A 49 1.41 -29.83 -9.71
CA VAL A 49 2.48 -30.14 -8.75
C VAL A 49 2.81 -28.90 -7.93
N ILE A 50 2.89 -29.06 -6.61
CA ILE A 50 3.22 -27.97 -5.69
C ILE A 50 4.72 -27.69 -5.82
N ILE A 51 5.07 -26.52 -6.36
CA ILE A 51 6.45 -26.03 -6.42
C ILE A 51 6.59 -24.93 -5.37
N GLY A 52 7.35 -25.21 -4.30
CA GLY A 52 7.53 -24.30 -3.19
C GLY A 52 6.27 -24.10 -2.34
N ASN A 53 6.41 -23.37 -1.23
CA ASN A 53 5.29 -23.03 -0.36
C ASN A 53 4.80 -21.63 -0.75
N SER A 54 3.61 -21.52 -1.36
CA SER A 54 3.09 -20.21 -1.79
C SER A 54 2.75 -19.35 -0.58
N PRO A 55 3.49 -18.26 -0.29
CA PRO A 55 3.01 -17.29 0.65
C PRO A 55 1.81 -16.60 -0.02
N GLY A 56 0.62 -16.73 0.56
CA GLY A 56 -0.56 -16.02 0.07
C GLY A 56 -0.28 -14.51 -0.07
N ILE A 57 -0.93 -13.87 -1.04
CA ILE A 57 -0.81 -12.43 -1.28
C ILE A 57 -1.13 -11.71 0.05
N PRO A 58 -0.22 -10.91 0.61
CA PRO A 58 -0.47 -10.23 1.86
C PRO A 58 -1.63 -9.25 1.68
N GLN A 59 -2.70 -9.43 2.47
CA GLN A 59 -3.77 -8.46 2.50
C GLN A 59 -3.34 -7.25 3.34
N PRO A 60 -3.44 -6.01 2.82
CA PRO A 60 -3.17 -4.82 3.61
C PRO A 60 -4.19 -4.72 4.75
N PHE A 61 -3.73 -4.41 5.97
CA PHE A 61 -4.59 -4.07 7.10
C PHE A 61 -4.18 -2.72 7.71
N ALA A 62 -5.14 -2.06 8.36
CA ALA A 62 -4.91 -0.79 9.05
C ALA A 62 -4.62 -1.06 10.53
N VAL A 63 -3.62 -0.37 11.08
CA VAL A 63 -3.22 -0.43 12.49
C VAL A 63 -3.54 0.89 13.16
N GLU A 64 -4.12 0.83 14.36
CA GLU A 64 -4.36 2.00 15.21
C GLU A 64 -3.07 2.42 15.91
N ASN A 65 -2.77 3.72 15.86
CA ASN A 65 -1.69 4.29 16.66
C ASN A 65 -2.22 4.56 18.09
N ARG A 66 -1.79 3.73 19.04
CA ARG A 66 -2.18 3.85 20.47
C ARG A 66 -1.10 4.47 21.36
N GLY A 67 0.09 4.75 20.82
CA GLY A 67 1.27 5.15 21.59
C GLY A 67 1.36 6.65 21.88
N THR A 68 0.54 7.48 21.23
CA THR A 68 0.61 8.92 21.35
C THR A 68 -0.76 9.51 21.69
N THR A 69 -0.79 10.42 22.64
CA THR A 69 -1.89 11.36 22.88
C THR A 69 -1.35 12.74 22.49
N MET A 70 -1.81 13.31 21.38
CA MET A 70 -1.30 14.61 20.91
C MET A 70 -2.15 15.79 21.38
N GLN A 71 -3.32 15.55 21.99
CA GLN A 71 -4.22 16.58 22.49
C GLN A 71 -4.83 16.23 23.85
N ASN A 72 -5.29 17.25 24.57
CA ASN A 72 -5.93 17.15 25.89
C ASN A 72 -7.27 16.38 25.87
N ASN A 73 -7.78 16.04 24.68
CA ASN A 73 -9.02 15.30 24.40
C ASN A 73 -8.77 13.83 23.99
N GLU A 74 -7.56 13.31 24.25
CA GLU A 74 -7.09 11.96 23.88
C GLU A 74 -7.00 11.68 22.36
N ASN A 75 -7.20 12.68 21.50
CA ASN A 75 -7.02 12.54 20.05
C ASN A 75 -5.52 12.57 19.68
N ASN A 76 -5.14 11.83 18.63
CA ASN A 76 -3.79 11.82 18.08
C ASN A 76 -3.71 11.95 16.56
N VAL A 77 -4.78 12.44 15.93
CA VAL A 77 -4.75 12.80 14.52
C VAL A 77 -4.13 14.19 14.37
N ASP A 78 -3.03 14.26 13.62
CA ASP A 78 -2.45 15.51 13.13
C ASP A 78 -2.94 15.75 11.69
N LEU A 79 -3.71 16.83 11.48
CA LEU A 79 -4.28 17.17 10.18
C LEU A 79 -3.20 17.48 9.13
N ASP A 80 -2.14 18.18 9.51
CA ASP A 80 -1.06 18.56 8.60
C ASP A 80 -0.28 17.32 8.16
N GLU A 81 -0.02 16.39 9.09
CA GLU A 81 0.59 15.10 8.77
C GLU A 81 -0.30 14.28 7.83
N GLN A 82 -1.62 14.25 8.06
CA GLN A 82 -2.56 13.53 7.19
C GLN A 82 -2.62 14.14 5.79
N MET A 83 -2.64 15.48 5.66
CA MET A 83 -2.63 16.15 4.36
C MET A 83 -1.32 15.94 3.59
N SER A 84 -0.18 15.96 4.28
CA SER A 84 1.12 15.62 3.70
C SER A 84 1.13 14.18 3.18
N SER A 85 0.62 13.24 3.99
CA SER A 85 0.50 11.83 3.63
C SER A 85 -0.45 11.61 2.45
N LEU A 86 -1.56 12.35 2.40
CA LEU A 86 -2.51 12.35 1.28
C LEU A 86 -1.82 12.78 -0.02
N SER A 87 -1.12 13.91 0.02
CA SER A 87 -0.41 14.48 -1.12
C SER A 87 0.68 13.52 -1.62
N LYS A 88 1.43 12.92 -0.70
CA LYS A 88 2.40 11.87 -1.01
C LYS A 88 1.74 10.68 -1.71
N ASN A 89 0.61 10.19 -1.19
CA ASN A 89 -0.10 9.06 -1.79
C ASN A 89 -0.61 9.37 -3.21
N ALA A 90 -1.13 10.59 -3.43
CA ALA A 90 -1.56 11.05 -4.75
C ALA A 90 -0.39 11.12 -5.74
N LEU A 91 0.75 11.68 -5.32
CA LEU A 91 1.95 11.75 -6.14
C LEU A 91 2.44 10.35 -6.52
N TRP A 92 2.53 9.44 -5.56
CA TRP A 92 2.91 8.05 -5.80
C TRP A 92 2.03 7.36 -6.85
N TYR A 93 0.71 7.50 -6.72
CA TYR A 93 -0.23 6.94 -7.69
C TYR A 93 -0.02 7.49 -9.10
N ASN A 94 0.12 8.81 -9.22
CA ASN A 94 0.34 9.47 -10.52
C ASN A 94 1.67 9.02 -11.14
N THR A 95 2.75 9.00 -10.37
CA THR A 95 4.07 8.54 -10.85
C THR A 95 4.02 7.10 -11.33
N LEU A 96 3.41 6.19 -10.57
CA LEU A 96 3.28 4.78 -10.96
C LEU A 96 2.47 4.63 -12.26
N THR A 97 1.37 5.39 -12.40
CA THR A 97 0.53 5.36 -13.60
C THR A 97 1.28 5.88 -14.83
N SER A 98 2.04 6.97 -14.68
CA SER A 98 2.88 7.52 -15.75
C SER A 98 4.00 6.55 -16.15
N GLN A 99 4.67 5.93 -15.18
CA GLN A 99 5.72 4.95 -15.44
C GLN A 99 5.16 3.73 -16.17
N LEU A 100 4.02 3.18 -15.72
CA LEU A 100 3.35 2.06 -16.37
C LEU A 100 2.99 2.40 -17.81
N SER A 101 2.44 3.59 -18.05
CA SER A 101 2.08 4.07 -19.40
C SER A 101 3.31 4.16 -20.30
N SER A 102 4.43 4.67 -19.77
CA SER A 102 5.71 4.74 -20.51
C SER A 102 6.23 3.35 -20.88
N GLU A 103 6.19 2.38 -19.97
CA GLU A 103 6.62 1.01 -20.26
C GLU A 103 5.74 0.34 -21.31
N PHE A 104 4.42 0.54 -21.27
CA PHE A 104 3.53 0.05 -22.33
C PHE A 104 3.82 0.68 -23.69
N GLN A 105 4.16 1.97 -23.73
CA GLN A 105 4.58 2.63 -24.96
C GLN A 105 5.88 2.02 -25.50
N LYS A 106 6.89 1.80 -24.66
CA LYS A 106 8.14 1.14 -25.07
C LYS A 106 7.89 -0.27 -25.62
N LEU A 107 7.08 -1.07 -24.93
CA LEU A 107 6.69 -2.40 -25.41
C LEU A 107 5.94 -2.34 -26.74
N SER A 108 5.00 -1.39 -26.89
CA SER A 108 4.29 -1.20 -28.15
C SER A 108 5.22 -0.78 -29.30
N ILE A 109 6.24 0.04 -29.03
CA ILE A 109 7.24 0.45 -30.03
C ILE A 109 8.08 -0.77 -30.45
N ALA A 110 8.57 -1.55 -29.48
CA ALA A 110 9.36 -2.75 -29.73
C ALA A 110 8.59 -3.80 -30.55
N ILE A 111 7.30 -4.00 -30.26
CA ILE A 111 6.43 -4.94 -30.99
C ILE A 111 6.11 -4.43 -32.41
N LYS A 112 5.87 -3.11 -32.57
CA LYS A 112 5.50 -2.54 -33.88
C LYS A 112 6.68 -2.29 -34.81
N GLY A 113 7.92 -2.30 -34.30
CA GLY A 113 9.13 -2.18 -35.13
C GLY A 113 9.28 -0.84 -35.87
N ARG A 114 8.65 0.23 -35.38
CA ARG A 114 8.78 1.58 -35.93
C ARG A 114 9.62 2.43 -34.98
N VAL A 115 10.82 2.78 -35.44
CA VAL A 115 11.67 3.84 -34.87
C VAL A 115 11.26 5.18 -35.47
#